data_AF-A0AAU2EHG6-F1
#
_entry.id   AF-A0AAU2EHG6-F1
#
_cell.length_a   1.000
_cell.length_b   1.000
_cell.length_c   1.000
_cell.angle_alpha   90.00
_cell.angle_beta   90.00
_cell.angle_gamma   90.00
#
_symmetry.space_group_name_H-M   'P 1'
#
loop_
_entity.id
_entity.type
_entity.pdbx_description
1 polymer ?
#
loop_
_entity_poly.entity_id
_entity_poly.type
_entity_poly.pdbx_seq_one_letter_code
_entity_poly.pdbx_strand_id
1 'polypeptide(L)'
;MVAPVENLTALRVRLLAVAPHPRLAGWEAASVQVLSAAPVEGRADLLSQRVGESLDLAVRQELLVGVPTGSVLRLRARLAVGEALAEQAPAPADFGVEPGL
;
A
#
# COMPACT_ATOMS: atom_id res chain seq x y z
N MET A 1 27.11 4.30 3.54
CA MET A 1 25.72 4.82 3.60
C MET A 1 25.00 4.30 2.37
N VAL A 2 23.94 3.51 2.53
CA VAL A 2 23.11 3.09 1.39
C VAL A 2 22.11 4.21 1.11
N ALA A 3 22.13 4.77 -0.10
CA ALA A 3 21.11 5.74 -0.50
C ALA A 3 19.75 5.03 -0.52
N PRO A 4 18.66 5.65 -0.01
CA PRO A 4 17.35 5.08 -0.15
C PRO A 4 17.05 4.88 -1.64
N VAL A 5 16.78 3.64 -2.05
CA VAL A 5 16.36 3.36 -3.43
C VAL A 5 14.99 4.00 -3.60
N GLU A 6 14.92 4.99 -4.50
CA GLU A 6 13.65 5.56 -4.90
C GLU A 6 12.83 4.50 -5.66
N ASN A 7 11.85 3.94 -4.98
CA ASN A 7 11.03 2.84 -5.47
C ASN A 7 9.54 3.16 -5.29
N LEU A 8 8.72 2.68 -6.21
CA LEU A 8 7.28 2.86 -6.20
C LEU A 8 6.64 1.85 -7.15
N THR A 9 5.63 1.14 -6.66
CA THR A 9 4.87 0.15 -7.41
C THR A 9 3.38 0.49 -7.26
N ALA A 10 2.63 0.48 -8.36
CA ALA A 10 1.18 0.58 -8.34
C ALA A 10 0.59 -0.77 -7.96
N LEU A 11 -0.30 -0.81 -6.98
CA LEU A 11 -0.88 -2.04 -6.44
C LEU A 11 -2.41 -1.98 -6.51
N ARG A 12 -3.03 -3.14 -6.75
CA ARG A 12 -4.39 -3.43 -6.30
C ARG A 12 -4.31 -4.46 -5.19
N VAL A 13 -4.87 -4.13 -4.04
CA VAL A 13 -4.80 -4.98 -2.86
C VAL A 13 -6.18 -5.18 -2.24
N ARG A 14 -6.46 -6.36 -1.70
CA ARG A 14 -7.66 -6.60 -0.89
C ARG A 14 -7.35 -6.32 0.57
N LEU A 15 -8.14 -5.46 1.19
CA LEU A 15 -8.01 -5.14 2.61
C LEU A 15 -8.51 -6.31 3.46
N LEU A 16 -7.66 -6.86 4.32
CA LEU A 16 -8.02 -7.99 5.20
C LEU A 16 -8.29 -7.52 6.62
N ALA A 17 -7.43 -6.66 7.15
CA ALA A 17 -7.53 -6.09 8.48
C ALA A 17 -6.86 -4.71 8.55
N VAL A 18 -7.25 -3.91 9.55
CA VAL A 18 -6.67 -2.60 9.84
C VAL A 18 -6.41 -2.54 11.34
N ALA A 19 -5.22 -2.08 11.71
CA ALA A 19 -4.87 -1.75 13.08
C ALA A 19 -3.98 -0.49 13.12
N PRO A 20 -3.95 0.26 14.23
CA PRO A 20 -3.05 1.40 14.36
C PRO A 20 -1.59 1.00 14.15
N HIS A 21 -0.84 1.80 13.39
CA HIS A 21 0.56 1.50 13.15
C HIS A 21 1.38 1.66 14.44
N PRO A 22 2.20 0.66 14.85
CA PRO A 22 2.84 0.66 16.17
C PRO A 22 3.88 1.78 16.38
N ARG A 23 4.40 2.35 15.27
CA ARG A 23 5.50 3.32 15.29
C ARG A 23 5.20 4.66 14.59
N LEU A 24 4.14 4.73 13.78
CA LEU A 24 3.90 5.87 12.89
C LEU A 24 2.55 6.49 13.24
N ALA A 25 2.56 7.63 13.92
CA ALA A 25 1.33 8.33 14.29
C ALA A 25 0.56 8.81 13.06
N GLY A 26 -0.76 8.57 13.04
CA GLY A 26 -1.62 8.87 11.89
C GLY A 26 -1.44 7.91 10.70
N TRP A 27 -0.82 6.75 10.93
CA TRP A 27 -0.78 5.65 9.98
C TRP A 27 -1.47 4.43 10.59
N GLU A 28 -2.03 3.62 9.72
CA GLU A 28 -2.57 2.30 10.01
C GLU A 28 -1.63 1.24 9.42
N ALA A 29 -1.47 0.12 10.12
CA ALA A 29 -0.95 -1.11 9.57
C ALA A 29 -2.12 -1.91 8.98
N ALA A 30 -2.26 -1.87 7.66
CA ALA A 30 -3.26 -2.62 6.93
C ALA A 30 -2.68 -3.96 6.48
N SER A 31 -3.23 -5.07 6.98
CA SER A 31 -2.93 -6.38 6.40
C SER A 31 -3.71 -6.53 5.10
N VAL A 32 -3.01 -6.76 4.00
CA VAL A 32 -3.60 -6.79 2.66
C VAL A 32 -3.14 -8.00 1.87
N GLN A 33 -3.98 -8.48 0.94
CA GLN A 33 -3.58 -9.42 -0.09
C GLN A 33 -3.27 -8.66 -1.38
N VAL A 34 -2.11 -8.90 -2.00
CA VAL A 34 -1.75 -8.27 -3.27
C VAL A 34 -2.43 -9.00 -4.43
N LEU A 35 -3.35 -8.32 -5.12
CA LEU A 35 -4.11 -8.89 -6.24
C LEU A 35 -3.39 -8.69 -7.58
N SER A 36 -2.82 -7.50 -7.78
CA SER A 36 -2.04 -7.18 -8.97
C SER A 36 -1.08 -6.04 -8.67
N ALA A 37 0.00 -5.98 -9.44
CA ALA A 37 0.99 -4.91 -9.35
C ALA A 37 1.41 -4.44 -10.75
N ALA A 38 1.83 -3.18 -10.85
CA ALA A 38 2.40 -2.60 -12.06
C ALA A 38 3.57 -1.66 -11.70
N PRO A 39 4.64 -1.64 -12.51
CA PRO A 39 5.74 -0.72 -12.31
C PRO A 39 5.30 0.73 -12.51
N VAL A 40 5.91 1.66 -11.78
CA VAL A 40 5.75 3.10 -12.01
C VAL A 40 6.96 3.62 -12.77
N GLU A 41 6.73 4.37 -13.84
CA GLU A 41 7.80 4.90 -14.69
C GLU A 41 8.82 5.72 -13.88
N GLY A 42 10.11 5.47 -14.12
CA GLY A 42 11.21 6.16 -13.43
C GLY A 42 11.43 5.72 -11.98
N ARG A 43 10.72 4.69 -11.50
CA ARG A 43 10.85 4.17 -10.12
C ARG A 43 11.21 2.70 -10.13
N ALA A 44 12.01 2.26 -9.15
CA ALA A 44 12.28 0.84 -8.98
C ALA A 44 10.99 0.12 -8.55
N ASP A 45 10.73 -1.05 -9.15
CA ASP A 45 9.59 -1.91 -8.79
C ASP A 45 10.07 -3.02 -7.85
N LEU A 46 9.70 -2.92 -6.57
CA LEU A 46 10.14 -3.86 -5.54
C LEU A 46 9.02 -4.72 -4.97
N LEU A 47 7.77 -4.43 -5.34
CA LEU A 47 6.58 -5.08 -4.78
C LEU A 47 5.83 -5.96 -5.79
N SER A 48 6.11 -5.88 -7.10
CA SER A 48 5.44 -6.76 -8.08
C SER A 48 5.71 -8.24 -7.88
N GLN A 49 6.85 -8.61 -7.29
CA GLN A 49 7.13 -10.00 -6.91
C GLN A 49 6.22 -10.54 -5.79
N ARG A 50 5.45 -9.67 -5.12
CA ARG A 50 4.55 -10.03 -4.01
C ARG A 50 3.12 -10.33 -4.44
N VAL A 51 2.83 -10.33 -5.74
CA VAL A 51 1.48 -10.64 -6.25
C VAL A 51 1.06 -12.04 -5.80
N GLY A 52 -0.13 -12.14 -5.20
CA GLY A 52 -0.67 -13.36 -4.61
C GLY A 52 -0.33 -13.56 -3.13
N GLU A 53 0.62 -12.78 -2.58
CA GLU A 53 0.99 -12.83 -1.16
C GLU A 53 0.15 -11.88 -0.31
N SER A 54 0.16 -12.14 1.00
CA SER A 54 -0.30 -11.16 2.00
C SER A 54 0.90 -10.42 2.58
N LEU A 55 0.75 -9.12 2.80
CA LEU A 55 1.74 -8.29 3.47
C LEU A 55 1.09 -7.22 4.33
N ASP A 56 1.84 -6.69 5.30
CA ASP A 56 1.43 -5.51 6.05
C ASP A 56 1.87 -4.24 5.30
N LEU A 57 0.91 -3.38 5.05
CA LEU A 57 1.07 -2.12 4.34
C LEU A 57 0.74 -0.96 5.29
N ALA A 58 1.72 -0.09 5.54
CA ALA A 58 1.46 1.15 6.25
C ALA A 58 0.69 2.11 5.33
N VAL A 59 -0.50 2.53 5.74
CA VAL A 59 -1.35 3.47 4.99
C VAL A 59 -1.73 4.64 5.89
N ARG A 60 -1.85 5.85 5.33
CA ARG A 60 -2.34 7.00 6.08
C ARG A 60 -3.76 6.74 6.60
N GLN A 61 -3.99 7.05 7.88
CA GLN A 61 -5.27 6.80 8.53
C GLN A 61 -6.43 7.44 7.77
N GLU A 62 -6.28 8.68 7.32
CA GLU A 62 -7.28 9.42 6.56
C GLU A 62 -7.72 8.74 5.25
N LEU A 63 -6.87 7.89 4.64
CA LEU A 63 -7.19 7.16 3.42
C LEU A 63 -8.02 5.90 3.68
N LEU A 64 -8.01 5.37 4.92
CA LEU A 64 -8.74 4.15 5.30
C LEU A 64 -10.02 4.43 6.10
N VAL A 65 -10.30 5.69 6.44
CA VAL A 65 -11.52 6.06 7.18
C VAL A 65 -12.76 5.59 6.41
N GLY A 66 -13.57 4.74 7.05
CA GLY A 66 -14.82 4.23 6.49
C GLY A 66 -14.66 3.16 5.41
N VAL A 67 -13.43 2.68 5.15
CA VAL A 67 -13.17 1.61 4.18
C VAL A 67 -13.42 0.25 4.86
N PRO A 68 -14.41 -0.54 4.40
CA PRO A 68 -14.67 -1.83 5.00
C PRO A 68 -13.60 -2.85 4.61
N THR A 69 -13.34 -3.80 5.51
CA THR A 69 -12.56 -5.00 5.17
C THR A 69 -13.22 -5.75 4.01
N GLY A 70 -12.40 -6.40 3.19
CA GLY A 70 -12.81 -7.01 1.92
C GLY A 70 -12.74 -6.07 0.72
N SER A 71 -12.71 -4.76 0.92
CA SER A 71 -12.57 -3.78 -0.17
C SER A 71 -11.27 -3.95 -0.95
N VAL A 72 -11.30 -3.61 -2.23
CA VAL A 72 -10.10 -3.55 -3.07
C VAL A 72 -9.60 -2.12 -3.13
N LEU A 73 -8.35 -1.90 -2.73
CA LEU A 73 -7.69 -0.60 -2.78
C LEU A 73 -6.78 -0.56 -4.02
N ARG A 74 -6.91 0.50 -4.81
CA ARG A 74 -5.91 0.91 -5.80
C ARG A 74 -5.05 1.97 -5.15
N LEU A 75 -3.74 1.74 -5.06
CA LEU A 75 -2.79 2.67 -4.45
C LEU A 75 -1.39 2.49 -5.03
N ARG A 76 -0.48 3.40 -4.69
CA ARG A 76 0.96 3.21 -4.92
C ARG A 76 1.67 2.98 -3.59
N ALA A 77 2.66 2.10 -3.58
CA ALA A 77 3.44 1.79 -2.40
C ALA A 77 4.92 1.65 -2.71
N ARG A 78 5.75 1.93 -1.71
CA ARG A 78 7.19 1.74 -1.72
C ARG A 78 7.61 0.78 -0.62
N LEU A 79 8.71 0.08 -0.81
CA LEU A 79 9.39 -0.70 0.21
C LEU A 79 10.49 0.15 0.86
N ALA A 80 10.42 0.33 2.17
CA ALA A 80 11.45 1.03 2.96
C ALA A 80 11.84 0.17 4.16
N VAL A 81 13.10 -0.29 4.21
CA VAL A 81 13.65 -1.09 5.32
C VAL A 81 12.75 -2.29 5.68
N GLY A 82 12.28 -3.02 4.66
CA GLY A 82 11.44 -4.21 4.81
C GLY A 82 9.95 -3.93 5.08
N GLU A 83 9.55 -2.67 5.25
CA GLU A 83 8.18 -2.25 5.46
C GLU A 83 7.59 -1.71 4.15
N ALA A 84 6.38 -2.13 3.79
CA ALA A 84 5.66 -1.56 2.67
C ALA A 84 4.89 -0.32 3.15
N LEU A 85 5.07 0.81 2.49
CA LEU A 85 4.40 2.07 2.81
C LEU A 85 3.64 2.55 1.58
N ALA A 86 2.34 2.76 1.73
CA ALA A 86 1.56 3.49 0.75
C ALA A 86 2.09 4.94 0.64
N GLU A 87 1.91 5.51 -0.54
CA GLU A 87 2.21 6.91 -0.78
C GLU A 87 1.43 7.80 0.20
N GLN A 88 2.14 8.75 0.82
CA GLN A 88 1.58 9.55 1.91
C GLN A 88 0.46 10.50 1.45
N ALA A 89 0.59 11.07 0.26
CA ALA A 89 -0.35 12.04 -0.28
C ALA A 89 -0.57 11.73 -1.77
N PRO A 90 -1.31 10.65 -2.08
CA PRO A 90 -1.55 10.26 -3.45
C PRO A 90 -2.42 11.29 -4.17
N ALA A 91 -2.17 11.49 -5.46
CA ALA A 91 -3.11 12.23 -6.29
C ALA A 91 -4.46 11.48 -6.32
N PRO A 92 -5.60 12.18 -6.54
CA PRO A 92 -6.91 11.53 -6.55
C PRO A 92 -7.05 10.36 -7.54
N ALA A 93 -6.25 10.35 -8.62
CA ALA A 93 -6.24 9.24 -9.59
C ALA A 93 -5.47 8.00 -9.08
N ASP A 94 -4.51 8.20 -8.18
CA ASP A 94 -3.56 7.19 -7.70
C ASP A 94 -4.04 6.46 -6.44
N PHE A 95 -5.13 6.92 -5.81
CA PHE A 95 -5.81 6.23 -4.73
C PHE A 95 -7.29 6.01 -5.06
N GLY A 96 -7.79 4.79 -4.84
CA GLY A 96 -9.20 4.48 -5.05
C GLY A 96 -9.64 3.27 -4.22
N VAL A 97 -10.92 3.25 -3.87
CA VAL A 97 -11.56 2.16 -3.13
C VAL A 97 -12.65 1.57 -4.01
N GLU A 98 -12.60 0.27 -4.21
CA GLU A 98 -13.58 -0.52 -4.95
C GLU A 98 -14.25 -1.49 -3.95
N PRO A 99 -15.59 -1.65 -4.00
CA PRO A 99 -16.27 -2.62 -3.14
C PRO A 99 -15.73 -4.03 -3.34
N GLY A 100 -15.53 -4.75 -2.23
CA GLY A 100 -15.25 -6.18 -2.27
C GLY A 100 -16.49 -6.95 -2.69
N LEU A 101 -16.33 -7.88 -3.64
CA LEU A 101 -17.27 -8.97 -3.89
C LEU A 101 -17.16 -10.03 -2.78
#